data_AF-A0A8T5LTE9-F1
#
_entry.id   AF-A0A8T5LTE9-F1
#
_cell.length_a   1.000
_cell.length_b   1.000
_cell.length_c   1.000
_cell.angle_alpha   90.00
_cell.angle_beta   90.00
_cell.angle_gamma   90.00
#
_symmetry.space_group_name_H-M   'P 1'
#
loop_
_entity.id
_entity.type
_entity.pdbx_description
1 polymer ?
#
loop_
_entity_poly.entity_id
_entity_poly.type
_entity_poly.pdbx_seq_one_letter_code
_entity_poly.pdbx_strand_id
1 'polypeptide(L)'
;MASLGDTINSFRQQGYQDGQIVQYLTTQGYAQNDIYAAMGKSAPPAAPPSGAPPPPPSNTAEGAATREQIEEVAEAVVEEKWKTLLEKLNTLTEWKDDTQTRLAQIEQDVKNIQTSFDSLHKGVLGKISEYDKNLTDVGTSIKAMDKVFKEVIPTFTENVNKLDRIARSPGMSPRVASRPR
;
A
#
# COMPACT_ATOMS: atom_id res chain seq x y z
N MET A 1 38.76 5.95 19.10
CA MET A 1 37.87 6.97 19.70
C MET A 1 38.75 7.90 20.51
N ALA A 2 38.77 9.20 20.22
CA ALA A 2 39.54 10.16 21.01
C ALA A 2 38.95 10.27 22.43
N SER A 3 39.79 10.38 23.46
CA SER A 3 39.31 10.55 24.84
C SER A 3 38.74 11.95 25.01
N LEU A 4 37.73 12.10 25.88
CA LEU A 4 37.18 13.40 26.27
C LEU A 4 38.29 14.37 26.72
N GLY A 5 39.33 13.86 27.37
CA GLY A 5 40.52 14.64 27.76
C GLY A 5 41.36 15.15 26.59
N ASP A 6 41.46 14.39 25.50
CA ASP A 6 42.20 14.80 24.30
C ASP A 6 41.47 15.93 23.58
N THR A 7 40.14 15.81 23.50
CA THR A 7 39.26 16.83 22.93
C THR A 7 39.38 18.14 23.71
N ILE A 8 39.32 18.10 25.05
CA ILE A 8 39.49 19.30 25.90
C ILE A 8 40.87 19.95 25.68
N ASN A 9 41.92 19.14 25.61
CA ASN A 9 43.27 19.64 25.34
C ASN A 9 43.40 20.27 23.95
N SER A 10 42.74 19.71 22.93
CA SER A 10 42.73 20.28 21.58
C SER A 10 42.04 21.66 21.55
N PHE A 11 40.93 21.82 22.27
CA PHE A 11 40.24 23.11 22.37
C PHE A 11 41.05 24.15 23.16
N ARG A 12 41.75 23.72 24.22
CA ARG A 12 42.69 24.60 24.94
C ARG A 12 43.85 25.06 24.04
N GLN A 13 44.42 24.18 23.22
CA GLN A 13 45.45 24.55 22.25
C GLN A 13 44.94 25.52 21.17
N GLN A 14 43.64 25.47 20.87
CA GLN A 14 42.97 26.42 19.98
C GLN A 14 42.58 27.74 20.68
N GLY A 15 42.89 27.91 21.96
CA GLY A 15 42.65 29.14 22.71
C GLY A 15 41.22 29.29 23.27
N TYR A 16 40.40 28.24 23.23
CA TYR A 16 39.08 28.26 23.85
C TYR A 16 39.20 28.30 25.37
N GLN A 17 38.34 29.09 26.01
CA GLN A 17 38.27 29.12 27.47
C GLN A 17 37.50 27.92 28.01
N ASP A 18 37.86 27.46 29.21
CA ASP A 18 37.26 26.29 29.86
C ASP A 18 35.72 26.35 29.92
N GLY A 19 35.14 27.54 30.14
CA GLY A 19 33.68 27.72 30.10
C GLY A 19 33.05 27.50 28.72
N GLN A 20 33.74 27.89 27.63
CA GLN A 20 33.28 27.66 26.26
C GLN A 20 33.37 26.18 25.87
N ILE A 21 34.41 25.50 26.36
CA ILE A 21 34.62 24.06 26.14
C ILE A 21 33.50 23.24 26.80
N VAL A 22 33.14 23.60 28.04
CA VAL A 22 32.02 22.96 28.74
C VAL A 22 30.72 23.12 27.95
N GLN A 23 30.39 24.33 27.51
CA GLN A 23 29.16 24.58 26.74
C GLN A 23 29.10 23.79 25.43
N TYR A 24 30.23 23.67 24.71
CA TYR A 24 30.30 22.90 23.48
C TYR A 24 30.17 21.39 23.71
N LEU A 25 30.78 20.87 24.78
CA LEU A 25 30.69 19.44 25.11
C LEU A 25 29.31 19.07 25.67
N THR A 26 28.66 19.96 26.41
CA THR A 26 27.28 19.75 26.88
C THR A 26 26.30 19.71 25.70
N THR A 27 26.48 20.56 24.68
CA THR A 27 25.64 20.50 23.45
C THR A 27 25.90 19.26 22.60
N GLN A 28 27.08 18.64 22.73
CA GLN A 28 27.41 17.34 22.14
C GLN A 28 26.87 16.14 22.95
N GLY A 29 26.21 16.39 24.08
CA GLY A 29 25.58 15.35 24.90
C GLY A 29 26.48 14.71 25.97
N TYR A 30 27.66 15.29 26.25
CA TYR A 30 28.51 14.81 27.34
C TYR A 30 27.98 15.28 28.70
N ALA A 31 28.06 14.39 29.71
CA ALA A 31 27.64 14.72 31.06
C ALA A 31 28.61 15.72 31.70
N GLN A 32 28.06 16.74 32.37
CA GLN A 32 28.83 17.81 33.00
C GLN A 32 29.91 17.29 33.96
N ASN A 33 29.59 16.23 34.73
CA ASN A 33 30.52 15.60 35.67
C ASN A 33 31.72 14.95 34.97
N ASP A 34 31.52 14.35 33.79
CA ASP A 34 32.58 13.72 33.02
C ASP A 34 33.49 14.77 32.38
N ILE A 35 32.93 15.91 31.96
CA ILE A 35 33.67 17.04 31.42
C ILE A 35 34.62 17.63 32.48
N TYR A 36 34.11 17.90 33.69
CA TYR A 36 34.94 18.42 34.78
C TYR A 36 36.00 17.40 35.24
N ALA A 37 35.67 16.12 35.30
CA ALA A 37 36.63 15.06 35.63
C ALA A 37 37.75 14.94 34.59
N ALA A 38 37.42 15.07 33.30
CA ALA A 38 38.40 15.03 32.22
C ALA A 38 39.26 16.31 32.17
N MET A 39 38.68 17.47 32.47
CA MET A 39 39.39 18.75 32.54
C MET A 39 40.39 18.81 33.70
N GLY A 40 40.03 18.22 34.85
CA GLY A 40 40.94 18.07 35.99
C GLY A 40 42.09 17.09 35.74
N LYS A 41 41.85 16.03 34.94
CA LYS A 41 42.87 15.04 34.57
C LYS A 41 43.83 15.50 33.46
N SER A 42 43.47 16.54 32.71
CA SER A 42 44.24 17.06 31.56
C SER A 42 45.03 18.33 31.88
N ALA A 43 45.07 18.76 33.14
CA ALA A 43 45.94 19.85 33.57
C ALA A 43 47.42 19.44 33.50
N PRO A 44 48.27 20.13 32.70
CA PRO A 44 49.71 19.93 32.78
C PRO A 44 50.23 20.39 34.16
N PRO A 45 51.30 19.77 34.70
CA PRO A 45 51.93 20.24 35.93
C PRO A 45 52.58 21.59 35.66
N ALA A 46 51.90 22.67 36.02
CA ALA A 46 52.43 24.03 35.92
C ALA A 46 53.31 24.34 37.13
N ALA A 47 54.59 24.61 36.85
CA ALA A 47 55.56 25.21 37.75
C ALA A 47 55.04 26.55 38.31
N PRO A 48 55.47 26.97 39.53
CA PRO A 48 54.92 28.14 40.20
C PRO A 48 55.43 29.44 39.55
N PRO A 49 54.56 30.38 39.15
CA PRO A 49 54.94 31.77 38.93
C PRO A 49 54.60 32.58 40.18
N SER A 50 55.61 33.26 40.69
CA SER A 50 55.51 34.26 41.74
C SER A 50 54.56 35.40 41.37
N GLY A 51 53.80 35.88 42.36
CA GLY A 51 53.35 37.27 42.46
C GLY A 51 52.24 37.73 41.51
N ALA A 52 50.99 37.51 41.88
CA ALA A 52 49.86 38.31 41.43
C ALA A 52 48.90 38.59 42.60
N PRO A 53 48.31 39.80 42.70
CA PRO A 53 47.44 40.21 43.81
C PRO A 53 46.15 39.37 43.85
N PRO A 54 45.53 39.23 45.03
CA PRO A 54 44.38 38.36 45.23
C PRO A 54 43.19 38.80 44.35
N PRO A 55 42.50 37.86 43.68
CA PRO A 55 41.25 38.16 43.01
C PRO A 55 40.19 38.60 44.06
N PRO A 56 39.27 39.51 43.69
CA PRO A 56 38.16 39.87 44.57
C PRO A 56 37.33 38.62 44.90
N PRO A 57 36.70 38.56 46.09
CA PRO A 57 35.88 37.43 46.48
C PRO A 57 34.71 37.31 45.49
N SER A 58 34.75 36.26 44.66
CA SER A 58 33.61 35.83 43.87
C SER A 58 32.48 35.45 44.83
N ASN A 59 31.41 36.23 44.79
CA ASN A 59 30.15 35.93 45.46
C ASN A 59 29.65 34.54 45.03
N THR A 60 29.87 33.53 45.87
CA THR A 60 29.28 32.19 45.74
C THR A 60 27.80 32.19 46.19
N ALA A 61 26.99 33.05 45.59
CA ALA A 61 25.54 33.13 45.80
C ALA A 61 24.75 32.98 44.48
N GLU A 62 25.34 32.36 43.46
CA GLU A 62 24.75 32.27 42.11
C GLU A 62 24.43 30.83 41.66
N GLY A 63 24.62 29.83 42.55
CA GLY A 63 24.32 28.41 42.28
C GLY A 63 22.92 27.94 42.68
N ALA A 64 22.21 28.71 43.52
CA ALA A 64 20.82 28.42 43.88
C ALA A 64 19.87 28.87 42.75
N ALA A 65 20.01 30.13 42.31
CA ALA A 65 19.19 30.71 41.26
C ALA A 65 19.25 29.95 39.92
N THR A 66 20.39 29.34 39.58
CA THR A 66 20.51 28.51 38.36
C THR A 66 19.85 27.14 38.51
N ARG A 67 19.85 26.53 39.70
CA ARG A 67 19.15 25.24 39.91
C ARG A 67 17.65 25.41 39.89
N GLU A 68 17.12 26.46 40.54
CA GLU A 68 15.68 26.77 40.49
C GLU A 68 15.21 27.06 39.07
N GLN A 69 16.01 27.79 38.27
CA GLN A 69 15.74 28.01 36.84
C GLN A 69 15.82 26.72 36.01
N ILE A 70 16.79 25.83 36.30
CA ILE A 70 16.90 24.53 35.63
C ILE A 70 15.73 23.62 35.99
N GLU A 71 15.24 23.68 37.23
CA GLU A 71 14.11 22.89 37.73
C GLU A 71 12.79 23.38 37.12
N GLU A 72 12.57 24.70 37.03
CA GLU A 72 11.42 25.30 36.34
C GLU A 72 11.42 24.93 34.84
N VAL A 73 12.57 25.01 34.17
CA VAL A 73 12.70 24.62 32.76
C VAL A 73 12.50 23.11 32.60
N ALA A 74 12.97 22.29 33.55
CA ALA A 74 12.78 20.84 33.51
C ALA A 74 11.30 20.46 33.71
N GLU A 75 10.59 21.07 34.66
CA GLU A 75 9.16 20.84 34.88
C GLU A 75 8.33 21.28 33.66
N ALA A 76 8.62 22.47 33.11
CA ALA A 76 7.95 22.95 31.91
C ALA A 76 8.17 22.02 30.70
N VAL A 77 9.40 21.51 30.52
CA VAL A 77 9.71 20.56 29.45
C VAL A 77 9.03 19.20 29.69
N VAL A 78 9.01 18.71 30.92
CA VAL A 78 8.35 17.43 31.25
C VAL A 78 6.84 17.52 30.99
N GLU A 79 6.18 18.60 31.42
CA GLU A 79 4.75 18.82 31.19
C GLU A 79 4.44 18.94 29.68
N GLU A 80 5.23 19.70 28.93
CA GLU A 80 5.08 19.86 27.48
C GLU A 80 5.21 18.51 26.75
N LYS A 81 6.24 17.72 27.10
CA LYS A 81 6.45 16.39 26.51
C LYS A 81 5.36 15.41 26.93
N TRP A 82 4.90 15.44 28.19
CA TRP A 82 3.84 14.59 28.67
C TRP A 82 2.51 14.87 27.95
N LYS A 83 2.16 16.14 27.80
CA LYS A 83 1.00 16.57 27.01
C LYS A 83 1.09 16.12 25.56
N THR A 84 2.26 16.29 24.93
CA THR A 84 2.50 15.85 23.55
C THR A 84 2.37 14.33 23.40
N LEU A 85 2.81 13.56 24.41
CA LEU A 85 2.68 12.10 24.43
C LEU A 85 1.23 11.66 24.56
N LEU A 86 0.44 12.32 25.43
CA LEU A 86 -1.00 12.09 25.56
C LEU A 86 -1.75 12.37 24.27
N GLU A 87 -1.43 13.47 23.58
CA GLU A 87 -2.01 13.78 22.27
C GLU A 87 -1.67 12.70 21.23
N LYS A 88 -0.43 12.20 21.21
CA LYS A 88 -0.03 11.10 20.33
C LYS A 88 -0.68 9.77 20.68
N LEU A 89 -0.95 9.49 21.96
CA LEU A 89 -1.68 8.30 22.38
C LEU A 89 -3.16 8.35 22.00
N ASN A 90 -3.78 9.53 22.09
CA ASN A 90 -5.15 9.74 21.63
C ASN A 90 -5.25 9.50 20.12
N THR A 91 -4.35 10.11 19.32
CA THR A 91 -4.31 9.87 17.87
C THR A 91 -4.00 8.41 17.50
N LEU A 92 -3.15 7.72 18.27
CA LEU A 92 -2.92 6.28 18.09
C LEU A 92 -4.17 5.44 18.39
N THR A 93 -4.94 5.84 19.40
CA THR A 93 -6.21 5.18 19.76
C THR A 93 -7.25 5.39 18.66
N GLU A 94 -7.40 6.60 18.16
CA GLU A 94 -8.28 6.90 17.02
C GLU A 94 -7.88 6.11 15.77
N TRP A 95 -6.58 6.05 15.46
CA TRP A 95 -6.08 5.26 14.34
C TRP A 95 -6.34 3.76 14.53
N LYS A 96 -6.20 3.25 15.76
CA LYS A 96 -6.52 1.86 16.09
C LYS A 96 -8.00 1.58 15.84
N ASP A 97 -8.89 2.47 16.29
CA ASP A 97 -10.33 2.31 16.13
C ASP A 97 -10.76 2.39 14.64
N ASP A 98 -10.19 3.32 13.86
CA ASP A 98 -10.40 3.41 12.41
C ASP A 98 -9.90 2.14 11.70
N THR A 99 -8.72 1.64 12.08
CA THR A 99 -8.15 0.41 11.51
C THR A 99 -9.00 -0.81 11.84
N GLN A 100 -9.51 -0.92 13.07
CA GLN A 100 -10.39 -2.01 13.48
C GLN A 100 -11.73 -1.97 12.73
N THR A 101 -12.26 -0.77 12.49
CA THR A 101 -13.47 -0.58 11.69
C THR A 101 -13.25 -0.99 10.23
N ARG A 102 -12.15 -0.54 9.61
CA ARG A 102 -11.77 -0.95 8.25
C ARG A 102 -11.56 -2.45 8.13
N LEU A 103 -10.95 -3.07 9.14
CA LEU A 103 -10.75 -4.52 9.15
C LEU A 103 -12.09 -5.27 9.15
N ALA A 104 -13.03 -4.85 9.99
CA ALA A 104 -14.37 -5.41 10.01
C ALA A 104 -15.11 -5.22 8.66
N GLN A 105 -14.95 -4.06 8.03
CA GLN A 105 -15.50 -3.78 6.71
C GLN A 105 -14.92 -4.72 5.64
N ILE A 106 -13.59 -4.90 5.63
CA ILE A 106 -12.89 -5.80 4.71
C ILE A 106 -13.35 -7.25 4.89
N GLU A 107 -13.48 -7.72 6.14
CA GLU A 107 -14.01 -9.05 6.42
C GLU A 107 -15.41 -9.25 5.84
N GLN A 108 -16.28 -8.23 5.97
CA GLN A 108 -17.62 -8.27 5.40
C GLN A 108 -17.59 -8.27 3.87
N ASP A 109 -16.75 -7.44 3.26
CA ASP A 109 -16.59 -7.38 1.81
C ASP A 109 -16.07 -8.70 1.23
N VAL A 110 -15.13 -9.36 1.90
CA VAL A 110 -14.65 -10.70 1.51
C VAL A 110 -15.78 -11.73 1.56
N LYS A 111 -16.63 -11.72 2.60
CA LYS A 111 -17.80 -12.61 2.68
C LYS A 111 -18.81 -12.32 1.56
N ASN A 112 -19.03 -11.04 1.25
CA ASN A 112 -19.91 -10.63 0.16
C ASN A 112 -19.37 -11.11 -1.20
N ILE A 113 -18.07 -10.92 -1.45
CA ILE A 113 -17.38 -11.41 -2.66
C ILE A 113 -17.50 -12.91 -2.79
N GLN A 114 -17.29 -13.66 -1.71
CA GLN A 114 -17.44 -15.11 -1.70
C GLN A 114 -18.86 -15.53 -2.11
N THR A 115 -19.87 -14.85 -1.54
CA THR A 115 -21.28 -15.11 -1.87
C THR A 115 -21.60 -14.78 -3.32
N SER A 116 -21.12 -13.64 -3.84
CA SER A 116 -21.28 -13.26 -5.24
C SER A 116 -20.59 -14.24 -6.18
N PHE A 117 -19.40 -14.72 -5.82
CA PHE A 117 -18.67 -15.73 -6.59
C PHE A 117 -19.42 -17.06 -6.65
N ASP A 118 -19.96 -17.53 -5.53
CA ASP A 118 -20.77 -18.77 -5.49
C ASP A 118 -22.03 -18.64 -6.35
N SER A 119 -22.69 -17.49 -6.30
CA SER A 119 -23.85 -17.20 -7.14
C SER A 119 -23.50 -17.17 -8.63
N LEU A 120 -22.39 -16.49 -8.99
CA LEU A 120 -21.88 -16.42 -10.35
C LEU A 120 -21.51 -17.82 -10.86
N HIS A 121 -20.79 -18.60 -10.06
CA HIS A 121 -20.38 -19.96 -10.41
C HIS A 121 -21.59 -20.86 -10.68
N LYS A 122 -22.62 -20.80 -9.84
CA LYS A 122 -23.89 -21.50 -10.07
C LYS A 122 -24.60 -21.02 -11.34
N GLY A 123 -24.65 -19.70 -11.56
CA GLY A 123 -25.27 -19.12 -12.76
C GLY A 123 -24.56 -19.53 -14.05
N VAL A 124 -23.23 -19.52 -14.05
CA VAL A 124 -22.38 -19.94 -15.17
C VAL A 124 -22.54 -21.43 -15.45
N LEU A 125 -22.48 -22.29 -14.42
CA LEU A 125 -22.73 -23.73 -14.59
C LEU A 125 -24.13 -24.02 -15.14
N GLY A 126 -25.15 -23.29 -14.64
CA GLY A 126 -26.51 -23.38 -15.15
C GLY A 126 -26.60 -23.01 -16.63
N LYS A 127 -25.96 -21.89 -17.02
CA LYS A 127 -25.90 -21.49 -18.43
C LYS A 127 -25.17 -22.51 -19.29
N ILE A 128 -24.02 -23.01 -18.87
CA ILE A 128 -23.28 -24.04 -19.62
C ILE A 128 -24.14 -25.30 -19.83
N SER A 129 -24.87 -25.73 -18.78
CA SER A 129 -25.80 -26.87 -18.88
C SER A 129 -26.97 -26.60 -19.84
N GLU A 130 -27.56 -25.40 -19.80
CA GLU A 130 -28.57 -24.98 -20.79
C GLU A 130 -28.00 -24.97 -22.22
N TYR A 131 -26.77 -24.49 -22.40
CA TYR A 131 -26.08 -24.48 -23.69
C TYR A 131 -25.82 -25.90 -24.22
N ASP A 132 -25.36 -26.83 -23.38
CA ASP A 132 -25.12 -28.22 -23.74
C ASP A 132 -26.41 -28.93 -24.17
N LYS A 133 -27.50 -28.69 -23.43
CA LYS A 133 -28.83 -29.19 -23.79
C LYS A 133 -29.30 -28.63 -25.12
N ASN A 134 -29.23 -27.31 -25.30
CA ASN A 134 -29.62 -26.67 -26.56
C ASN A 134 -28.77 -27.16 -27.74
N LEU A 135 -27.47 -27.38 -27.54
CA LEU A 135 -26.59 -27.93 -28.58
C LEU A 135 -26.98 -29.36 -28.95
N THR A 136 -27.36 -30.18 -27.96
CA THR A 136 -27.86 -31.54 -28.17
C THR A 136 -29.18 -31.55 -28.95
N ASP A 137 -30.10 -30.65 -28.60
CA ASP A 137 -31.38 -30.49 -29.29
C ASP A 137 -31.17 -30.03 -30.74
N VAL A 138 -30.29 -29.04 -30.94
CA VAL A 138 -29.88 -28.59 -32.28
C VAL A 138 -29.23 -29.74 -33.06
N GLY A 139 -28.36 -30.55 -32.45
CA GLY A 139 -27.78 -31.73 -33.08
C GLY A 139 -28.82 -32.76 -33.50
N THR A 140 -29.87 -32.94 -32.72
CA THR A 140 -31.01 -33.82 -33.05
C THR A 140 -31.81 -33.25 -34.21
N SER A 141 -32.10 -31.95 -34.20
CA SER A 141 -32.78 -31.24 -35.29
C SER A 141 -31.97 -31.31 -36.59
N ILE A 142 -30.66 -31.06 -36.54
CA ILE A 142 -29.77 -31.17 -37.70
C ILE A 142 -29.77 -32.59 -38.27
N LYS A 143 -29.77 -33.63 -37.42
CA LYS A 143 -29.91 -35.03 -37.90
C LYS A 143 -31.24 -35.30 -38.56
N ALA A 144 -32.33 -34.74 -38.05
CA ALA A 144 -33.64 -34.84 -38.70
C ALA A 144 -33.64 -34.12 -40.06
N MET A 145 -33.05 -32.93 -40.14
CA MET A 145 -32.88 -32.19 -41.39
C MET A 145 -32.00 -32.96 -42.40
N ASP A 146 -30.93 -33.62 -41.95
CA ASP A 146 -30.10 -34.50 -42.80
C ASP A 146 -30.94 -35.63 -43.41
N LYS A 147 -31.83 -36.27 -42.63
CA LYS A 147 -32.78 -37.27 -43.15
C LYS A 147 -33.74 -36.67 -44.18
N VAL A 148 -34.34 -35.52 -43.89
CA VAL A 148 -35.23 -34.83 -44.83
C VAL A 148 -34.47 -34.50 -46.12
N PHE A 149 -33.23 -34.03 -46.03
CA PHE A 149 -32.41 -33.72 -47.19
C PHE A 149 -32.12 -34.98 -48.03
N LYS A 150 -31.79 -36.10 -47.37
CA LYS A 150 -31.61 -37.41 -48.02
C LYS A 150 -32.87 -37.91 -48.73
N GLU A 151 -34.06 -37.60 -48.23
CA GLU A 151 -35.34 -37.98 -48.85
C GLU A 151 -35.76 -37.02 -49.99
N VAL A 152 -35.51 -35.72 -49.81
CA VAL A 152 -35.94 -34.67 -50.76
C VAL A 152 -35.04 -34.61 -51.98
N ILE A 153 -33.70 -34.75 -51.85
CA ILE A 153 -32.80 -34.69 -53.02
C ILE A 153 -33.18 -35.70 -54.11
N PRO A 154 -33.37 -37.00 -53.80
CA PRO A 154 -33.76 -37.99 -54.80
C PRO A 154 -35.13 -37.67 -55.39
N THR A 155 -36.10 -37.33 -54.55
CA THR A 155 -37.47 -36.99 -54.99
C THR A 155 -37.47 -35.79 -55.93
N PHE A 156 -36.70 -34.75 -55.62
CA PHE A 156 -36.56 -33.56 -56.47
C PHE A 156 -35.87 -33.90 -57.79
N THR A 157 -34.80 -34.69 -57.75
CA THR A 157 -34.09 -35.16 -58.95
C THR A 157 -35.01 -36.02 -59.84
N GLU A 158 -35.77 -36.92 -59.25
CA GLU A 158 -36.72 -37.78 -59.95
C GLU A 158 -37.86 -36.95 -60.57
N ASN A 159 -38.40 -35.97 -59.84
CA ASN A 159 -39.43 -35.07 -60.35
C ASN A 159 -38.95 -34.19 -61.50
N VAL A 160 -37.73 -33.61 -61.40
CA VAL A 160 -37.12 -32.84 -62.49
C VAL A 160 -36.90 -33.73 -63.72
N ASN A 161 -36.40 -34.95 -63.53
CA ASN A 161 -36.23 -35.92 -64.62
C ASN A 161 -37.58 -36.31 -65.27
N LYS A 162 -38.64 -36.47 -64.47
CA LYS A 162 -40.01 -36.71 -64.98
C LYS A 162 -40.53 -35.50 -65.77
N LEU A 163 -40.30 -34.28 -65.28
CA LEU A 163 -40.71 -33.04 -65.95
C LEU A 163 -39.99 -32.86 -67.29
N ASP A 164 -38.67 -33.07 -67.33
CA ASP A 164 -37.89 -33.02 -68.57
C ASP A 164 -38.39 -34.07 -69.59
N ARG A 165 -38.72 -35.28 -69.15
CA ARG A 165 -39.34 -36.31 -70.01
C ARG A 165 -40.71 -35.90 -70.54
N ILE A 166 -41.57 -35.31 -69.70
CA ILE A 166 -42.90 -34.82 -70.13
C ILE A 166 -42.75 -33.67 -71.12
N ALA A 167 -41.83 -32.73 -70.88
CA ALA A 167 -41.55 -31.60 -71.76
C ALA A 167 -40.95 -32.04 -73.11
N ARG A 168 -40.16 -33.12 -73.14
CA ARG A 168 -39.61 -33.73 -74.36
C ARG A 168 -40.56 -34.69 -75.06
N SER A 169 -41.67 -35.08 -74.43
CA SER A 169 -42.68 -35.94 -75.04
C SER A 169 -43.38 -35.18 -76.17
N PRO A 170 -43.34 -35.68 -77.42
CA PRO A 170 -43.95 -35.03 -78.57
C PRO A 170 -45.47 -35.21 -78.54
N GLY A 171 -46.16 -34.44 -77.69
CA GLY A 171 -47.61 -34.55 -77.52
C GLY A 171 -48.34 -33.27 -77.11
N MET A 172 -47.64 -32.24 -76.64
CA MET A 172 -48.27 -30.97 -76.25
C MET A 172 -48.33 -29.98 -77.44
N SER A 173 -48.94 -30.40 -78.56
CA SER A 173 -49.34 -29.46 -79.62
C SER A 173 -50.71 -28.87 -79.26
N PRO A 174 -50.88 -27.53 -79.22
CA PRO A 174 -52.21 -26.95 -79.07
C PRO A 174 -53.01 -27.31 -80.33
N ARG A 175 -54.10 -28.04 -80.14
CA ARG A 175 -55.04 -28.38 -81.22
C ARG A 175 -55.74 -27.09 -81.65
N VAL A 176 -55.13 -26.36 -82.58
CA VAL A 176 -55.73 -25.20 -83.24
C VAL A 176 -56.96 -25.70 -83.99
N ALA A 177 -58.14 -25.35 -83.50
CA ALA A 177 -59.40 -25.62 -84.15
C ALA A 177 -59.51 -24.74 -85.41
N SER A 178 -59.17 -25.31 -86.56
CA SER A 178 -59.43 -24.72 -87.87
C SER A 178 -60.94 -24.66 -88.13
N ARG A 179 -61.52 -23.44 -88.15
CA ARG A 179 -62.85 -23.19 -88.73
C ARG A 179 -62.74 -23.12 -90.26
N PRO A 180 -63.59 -23.81 -91.04
CA PRO A 180 -63.72 -23.54 -92.46
C PRO A 180 -64.70 -22.39 -92.70
N ARG A 181 -64.53 -21.78 -93.89
CA ARG A 181 -65.20 -20.59 -94.41
C ARG A 181 -66.72 -20.69 -94.50
#